data_AF-A0A1Y4H6D5-F1
#
_entry.id   AF-A0A1Y4H6D5-F1
#
_cell.length_a   1.000
_cell.length_b   1.000
_cell.length_c   1.000
_cell.angle_alpha   90.00
_cell.angle_beta   90.00
_cell.angle_gamma   90.00
#
_symmetry.space_group_name_H-M   'P 1'
#
loop_
_entity.id
_entity.type
_entity.pdbx_description
1 polymer ?
#
loop_
_entity_poly.entity_id
_entity_poly.type
_entity_poly.pdbx_seq_one_letter_code
_entity_poly.pdbx_strand_id
1 'polypeptide(L)'
;MPVEIVERIVPLLVSLIAAATPIVLAIFSNGKKSREQQEKAAEKQQEAFASLQSAINSVDKRLETVEAHAEADYKNILQIQIMSEEMPLEVRLEAGEKYVARGWNGAIKAKYELLKDEYRRREMEGT
;
A
#
# COMPACT_ATOMS: atom_id res chain seq x y z
N MET A 1 -9.40 16.05 9.07
CA MET A 1 -8.72 15.12 8.15
C MET A 1 -8.89 15.40 6.64
N PRO A 2 -9.76 16.28 6.11
CA PRO A 2 -9.80 16.51 4.64
C PRO A 2 -8.69 17.44 4.13
N VAL A 3 -8.06 18.23 5.00
CA VAL A 3 -7.10 19.29 4.61
C VAL A 3 -5.79 18.73 4.07
N GLU A 4 -5.26 17.65 4.66
CA GLU A 4 -3.99 17.02 4.23
C GLU A 4 -4.07 16.41 2.81
N ILE A 5 -5.23 15.88 2.44
CA ILE A 5 -5.47 15.33 1.10
C ILE A 5 -5.56 16.46 0.08
N VAL A 6 -6.22 17.57 0.44
CA VAL A 6 -6.30 18.78 -0.40
C VAL A 6 -4.92 19.37 -0.63
N GLU A 7 -4.07 19.46 0.39
CA GLU A 7 -2.70 19.97 0.25
C GLU A 7 -1.79 19.11 -0.65
N ARG A 8 -2.04 17.80 -0.74
CA ARG A 8 -1.30 16.90 -1.66
C ARG A 8 -1.80 16.94 -3.09
N ILE A 9 -3.10 17.11 -3.29
CA ILE A 9 -3.73 17.01 -4.63
C ILE A 9 -3.73 18.36 -5.36
N VAL A 10 -3.86 19.48 -4.64
CA VAL A 10 -3.88 20.83 -5.23
C VAL A 10 -2.62 21.13 -6.06
N PRO A 11 -1.38 20.84 -5.62
CA PRO A 11 -0.18 21.08 -6.42
C PRO A 11 -0.13 20.27 -7.72
N LEU A 12 -0.67 19.04 -7.71
CA LEU A 12 -0.77 18.18 -8.89
C LEU A 12 -1.78 18.70 -9.91
N LEU A 13 -2.94 19.19 -9.45
CA LEU A 13 -3.93 19.80 -10.33
C LEU A 13 -3.42 21.13 -10.91
N VAL A 14 -2.75 21.95 -10.10
CA VAL A 14 -2.16 23.22 -10.55
C VAL A 14 -1.05 22.98 -11.57
N SER A 15 -0.21 21.96 -11.39
CA SER A 15 0.83 21.62 -12.38
C SER A 15 0.25 21.12 -13.69
N LEU A 16 -0.82 20.32 -13.64
CA LEU A 16 -1.54 19.84 -14.83
C LEU A 16 -2.18 21.01 -15.61
N ILE A 17 -2.83 21.93 -14.90
CA ILE A 17 -3.42 23.13 -15.50
C ILE A 17 -2.31 24.00 -16.11
N ALA A 18 -1.24 24.28 -15.35
CA ALA A 18 -0.10 25.05 -15.83
C ALA A 18 0.61 24.39 -17.04
N ALA A 19 0.52 23.05 -17.17
CA ALA A 19 1.03 22.32 -18.31
C ALA A 19 0.18 22.53 -19.58
N ALA A 20 -1.15 22.62 -19.43
CA ALA A 20 -2.09 22.79 -20.54
C ALA A 20 -2.21 24.26 -21.03
N THR A 21 -2.04 25.24 -20.13
CA THR A 21 -2.23 26.67 -20.43
C THR A 21 -1.42 27.18 -21.64
N PRO A 22 -0.13 26.83 -21.83
CA PRO A 22 0.65 27.27 -22.99
C PRO A 22 0.16 26.68 -24.30
N ILE A 23 -0.31 25.43 -24.30
CA ILE A 23 -0.86 24.73 -25.47
C ILE A 23 -2.17 25.41 -25.90
N VAL A 24 -3.04 25.73 -24.93
CA VAL A 24 -4.28 26.47 -25.17
C VAL A 24 -4.00 27.87 -25.69
N LEU A 25 -3.05 28.60 -25.09
CA LEU A 25 -2.62 29.92 -25.57
C LEU A 25 -2.00 29.89 -26.98
N ALA A 26 -1.28 28.82 -27.33
CA ALA A 26 -0.66 28.63 -28.64
C ALA A 26 -1.69 28.46 -29.76
N ILE A 27 -2.78 27.73 -29.50
CA ILE A 27 -3.90 27.58 -30.43
C ILE A 27 -4.55 28.96 -30.71
N PHE A 28 -4.54 29.87 -29.73
CA PHE A 28 -5.10 31.21 -29.84
C PHE A 28 -4.14 32.29 -30.35
N SER A 29 -2.81 32.08 -30.36
CA SER A 29 -1.81 33.15 -30.58
C SER A 29 -0.81 32.81 -31.70
N ASN A 30 -0.98 33.41 -32.87
CA ASN A 30 -0.29 33.08 -34.13
C ASN A 30 1.09 33.76 -34.33
N GLY A 31 1.94 33.87 -33.30
CA GLY A 31 3.18 34.69 -33.33
C GLY A 31 4.51 33.95 -33.08
N LYS A 32 5.54 34.18 -33.93
CA LYS A 32 6.89 33.57 -33.87
C LYS A 32 7.62 33.73 -32.51
N LYS A 33 7.40 34.82 -31.78
CA LYS A 33 8.00 35.07 -30.45
C LYS A 33 7.50 34.09 -29.37
N SER A 34 6.36 33.43 -29.62
CA SER A 34 5.83 32.38 -28.73
C SER A 34 6.55 31.05 -28.86
N ARG A 35 7.27 30.77 -29.96
CA ARG A 35 7.90 29.46 -30.21
C ARG A 35 9.12 29.20 -29.33
N GLU A 36 10.03 30.16 -29.17
CA GLU A 36 11.20 30.00 -28.28
C GLU A 36 10.80 29.94 -26.80
N GLN A 37 9.76 30.68 -26.41
CA GLN A 37 9.19 30.60 -25.07
C GLN A 37 8.45 29.27 -24.84
N GLN A 38 7.81 28.73 -25.87
CA GLN A 38 7.18 27.40 -25.84
C GLN A 38 8.21 26.28 -25.72
N GLU A 39 9.32 26.35 -26.45
CA GLU A 39 10.36 25.33 -26.42
C GLU A 39 10.98 25.23 -25.02
N LYS A 40 11.36 26.38 -24.42
CA LYS A 40 11.84 26.42 -23.03
C LYS A 40 10.80 26.00 -22.00
N ALA A 41 9.52 26.29 -22.24
CA ALA A 41 8.44 25.85 -21.36
C ALA A 41 8.21 24.33 -21.47
N ALA A 42 8.27 23.78 -22.69
CA ALA A 42 8.15 22.35 -22.95
C ALA A 42 9.33 21.56 -22.35
N GLU A 43 10.56 22.07 -22.46
CA GLU A 43 11.75 21.49 -21.82
C GLU A 43 11.59 21.44 -20.30
N LYS A 44 11.20 22.57 -19.67
CA LYS A 44 10.95 22.63 -18.22
C LYS A 44 9.82 21.71 -17.78
N GLN A 45 8.76 21.59 -18.59
CA GLN A 45 7.66 20.66 -18.33
C GLN A 45 8.16 19.22 -18.41
N GLN A 46 8.95 18.88 -19.42
CA GLN A 46 9.50 17.55 -19.60
C GLN A 46 10.44 17.16 -18.45
N GLU A 47 11.28 18.09 -17.96
CA GLU A 47 12.09 17.91 -16.76
C GLU A 47 11.23 17.71 -15.50
N ALA A 48 10.17 18.50 -15.33
CA ALA A 48 9.24 18.37 -14.20
C ALA A 48 8.50 17.01 -14.24
N PHE A 49 8.05 16.57 -15.41
CA PHE A 49 7.45 15.25 -15.59
C PHE A 49 8.44 14.12 -15.31
N ALA A 50 9.70 14.23 -15.76
CA ALA A 50 10.74 13.25 -15.48
C ALA A 50 11.03 13.15 -13.97
N SER A 51 11.09 14.30 -13.28
CA SER A 51 11.25 14.35 -11.82
C SER A 51 10.08 13.71 -11.08
N LEU A 52 8.84 14.02 -11.49
CA LEU A 52 7.62 13.41 -10.94
C LEU A 52 7.59 11.89 -11.18
N GLN A 53 7.94 11.43 -12.37
CA GLN A 53 8.00 10.01 -12.68
C GLN A 53 9.02 9.29 -11.79
N SER A 54 10.19 9.89 -11.58
CA SER A 54 11.21 9.36 -10.68
C SER A 54 10.70 9.28 -9.23
N ALA A 55 9.99 10.31 -8.76
CA ALA A 55 9.39 10.32 -7.44
C ALA A 55 8.31 9.23 -7.27
N ILE A 56 7.43 9.05 -8.26
CA ILE A 56 6.40 8.01 -8.26
C ILE A 56 7.06 6.62 -8.22
N ASN A 57 8.06 6.36 -9.08
CA ASN A 57 8.78 5.09 -9.10
C ASN A 57 9.48 4.80 -7.76
N SER A 58 9.95 5.83 -7.06
CA SER A 58 10.55 5.70 -5.73
C SER A 58 9.51 5.34 -4.67
N VAL A 59 8.32 5.97 -4.73
CA VAL A 59 7.20 5.64 -3.83
C VAL A 59 6.74 4.20 -4.05
N ASP A 60 6.62 3.77 -5.30
CA ASP A 60 6.18 2.43 -5.67
C ASP A 60 7.08 1.34 -5.06
N LYS A 61 8.41 1.47 -5.23
CA LYS A 61 9.39 0.56 -4.62
C LYS A 61 9.32 0.53 -3.09
N ARG A 62 9.10 1.69 -2.47
CA ARG A 62 8.95 1.77 -1.01
C ARG A 62 7.65 1.10 -0.57
N LEU A 63 6.59 1.21 -1.35
CA LEU A 63 5.30 0.57 -1.08
C LEU A 63 5.44 -0.95 -1.15
N GLU A 64 6.05 -1.49 -2.20
CA GLU A 64 6.36 -2.94 -2.31
C GLU A 64 7.13 -3.46 -1.08
N THR A 65 8.10 -2.67 -0.60
CA THR A 65 8.92 -3.03 0.57
C THR A 65 8.09 -3.03 1.86
N VAL A 66 7.22 -2.02 2.04
CA VAL A 66 6.32 -1.93 3.20
C VAL A 66 5.29 -3.05 3.19
N GLU A 67 4.73 -3.40 2.03
CA GLU A 67 3.78 -4.50 1.90
C GLU A 67 4.43 -5.84 2.29
N ALA A 68 5.66 -6.10 1.82
CA ALA A 68 6.40 -7.31 2.19
C ALA A 68 6.67 -7.39 3.70
N HIS A 69 7.09 -6.28 4.32
CA HIS A 69 7.28 -6.23 5.78
C HIS A 69 5.97 -6.40 6.54
N ALA A 70 4.89 -5.77 6.09
CA ALA A 70 3.58 -5.89 6.72
C ALA A 70 3.05 -7.33 6.67
N GLU A 71 3.24 -8.04 5.56
CA GLU A 71 2.87 -9.46 5.46
C GLU A 71 3.68 -10.33 6.43
N ALA A 72 5.00 -10.10 6.50
CA ALA A 72 5.89 -10.83 7.41
C ALA A 72 5.55 -10.55 8.89
N ASP A 73 5.30 -9.30 9.25
CA ASP A 73 4.92 -8.91 10.60
C ASP A 73 3.56 -9.49 10.98
N TYR A 74 2.60 -9.46 10.07
CA TYR A 74 1.30 -10.06 10.31
C TYR A 74 1.42 -11.57 10.53
N LYS A 75 2.26 -12.26 9.75
CA LYS A 75 2.57 -13.67 9.99
C LYS A 75 3.11 -13.88 11.40
N ASN A 76 4.09 -13.08 11.83
CA ASN A 76 4.70 -13.20 13.15
C ASN A 76 3.69 -12.97 14.28
N ILE A 77 2.80 -11.99 14.14
CA ILE A 77 1.72 -11.73 15.11
C ILE A 77 0.82 -12.95 15.25
N LEU A 78 0.37 -13.56 14.15
CA LEU A 78 -0.46 -14.76 14.20
C LEU A 78 0.28 -15.93 14.86
N GLN A 79 1.57 -16.10 14.58
CA GLN A 79 2.39 -17.12 15.23
C GLN A 79 2.45 -16.92 16.76
N ILE A 80 2.68 -15.68 17.20
CA ILE A 80 2.69 -15.34 18.64
C ILE A 80 1.32 -15.63 19.25
N GLN A 81 0.23 -15.24 18.59
CA GLN A 81 -1.13 -15.48 19.08
C GLN A 81 -1.43 -16.97 19.22
N ILE A 82 -1.12 -17.78 18.20
CA ILE A 82 -1.33 -19.23 18.22
C ILE A 82 -0.51 -19.89 19.35
N MET A 83 0.73 -19.44 19.55
CA MET A 83 1.64 -20.03 20.53
C MET A 83 1.38 -19.59 21.97
N SER A 84 0.82 -18.40 22.18
CA SER A 84 0.60 -17.85 23.52
C SER A 84 -0.43 -18.66 24.32
N GLU A 85 0.00 -19.25 25.43
CA GLU A 85 -0.86 -20.04 26.33
C GLU A 85 -1.77 -19.19 27.21
N GLU A 86 -1.45 -17.90 27.38
CA GLU A 86 -2.25 -16.96 28.16
C GLU A 86 -3.52 -16.50 27.42
N MET A 87 -3.56 -16.69 26.10
CA MET A 87 -4.71 -16.30 25.29
C MET A 87 -5.81 -17.37 25.30
N PRO A 88 -7.11 -16.96 25.23
CA PRO A 88 -8.22 -17.90 25.13
C PRO A 88 -8.09 -18.83 23.92
N LEU A 89 -8.51 -20.08 24.09
CA LEU A 89 -8.35 -21.12 23.06
C LEU A 89 -9.02 -20.72 21.75
N GLU A 90 -10.19 -20.09 21.82
CA GLU A 90 -10.99 -19.64 20.69
C GLU A 90 -10.25 -18.59 19.86
N VAL A 91 -9.60 -17.62 20.53
CA VAL A 91 -8.80 -16.58 19.87
C VAL A 91 -7.58 -17.20 19.17
N ARG A 92 -6.96 -18.20 19.79
CA ARG A 92 -5.82 -18.93 19.22
C ARG A 92 -6.23 -19.75 18.00
N LEU A 93 -7.42 -20.35 18.03
CA LEU A 93 -8.00 -21.08 16.90
C LEU A 93 -8.30 -20.14 15.74
N GLU A 94 -8.92 -18.99 15.98
CA GLU A 94 -9.19 -17.98 14.95
C GLU A 94 -7.89 -17.49 14.29
N ALA A 95 -6.85 -17.26 15.09
CA ALA A 95 -5.52 -16.91 14.56
C ALA A 95 -4.93 -18.03 13.69
N GLY A 96 -5.12 -19.30 14.09
CA GLY A 96 -4.74 -20.48 13.33
C GLY A 96 -5.48 -20.61 11.99
N GLU A 97 -6.78 -20.34 11.97
CA GLU A 97 -7.58 -20.31 10.75
C GLU A 97 -7.06 -19.26 9.77
N LYS A 98 -6.82 -18.04 10.23
CA LYS A 98 -6.25 -16.95 9.41
C LYS A 98 -4.87 -17.30 8.87
N TYR A 99 -4.04 -17.96 9.69
CA TYR A 99 -2.70 -18.41 9.28
C TYR A 99 -2.77 -19.43 8.14
N VAL A 100 -3.62 -20.46 8.28
CA VAL A 100 -3.78 -21.52 7.26
C VAL A 100 -4.49 -21.01 6.00
N ALA A 101 -5.45 -20.09 6.13
CA ALA A 101 -6.16 -19.48 5.00
C ALA A 101 -5.21 -18.71 4.06
N ARG A 102 -4.10 -18.16 4.59
CA ARG A 102 -3.02 -17.56 3.77
C ARG A 102 -2.09 -18.57 3.12
N GLY A 103 -2.34 -19.87 3.27
CA GLY A 103 -1.49 -20.93 2.74
C GLY A 103 -0.20 -21.16 3.53
N TRP A 104 -0.02 -20.51 4.68
CA TRP A 104 1.15 -20.73 5.53
C TRP A 104 1.04 -22.06 6.27
N ASN A 105 2.19 -22.73 6.42
CA ASN A 105 2.25 -24.13 6.88
C ASN A 105 3.41 -24.32 7.91
N GLY A 106 3.71 -25.58 8.26
CA GLY A 106 4.81 -25.98 9.13
C GLY A 106 4.37 -26.22 10.57
N ALA A 107 5.31 -26.04 11.52
CA ALA A 107 5.08 -26.31 12.94
C ALA A 107 3.89 -25.52 13.53
N ILE A 108 3.66 -24.30 13.05
CA ILE A 108 2.54 -23.45 13.51
C ILE A 108 1.20 -24.05 13.09
N LYS A 109 1.09 -24.57 11.87
CA LYS A 109 -0.12 -25.30 11.44
C LYS A 109 -0.32 -26.54 12.31
N ALA A 110 0.73 -27.30 12.59
CA ALA A 110 0.64 -28.47 13.47
C ALA A 110 0.16 -28.09 14.88
N LYS A 111 0.66 -26.97 15.44
CA LYS A 111 0.16 -26.45 16.73
C LYS A 111 -1.33 -26.10 16.66
N TYR A 112 -1.77 -25.45 15.59
CA TYR A 112 -3.18 -25.16 15.36
C TYR A 112 -4.05 -26.43 15.30
N GLU A 113 -3.58 -27.49 14.62
CA GLU A 113 -4.27 -28.79 14.61
C GLU A 113 -4.42 -29.37 16.04
N LEU A 114 -3.37 -29.31 16.85
CA LEU A 114 -3.43 -29.75 18.25
C LEU A 114 -4.43 -28.93 19.09
N LEU A 115 -4.52 -27.61 18.85
CA LEU A 115 -5.49 -26.75 19.52
C LEU A 115 -6.93 -27.13 19.14
N LYS A 116 -7.18 -27.53 17.89
CA LYS A 116 -8.51 -28.04 17.49
C LYS A 116 -8.87 -29.35 18.20
N ASP A 117 -7.88 -30.24 18.38
CA ASP A 117 -8.09 -31.49 19.11
C ASP A 117 -8.40 -31.23 20.59
N GLU A 118 -7.72 -30.27 21.19
CA GLU A 118 -8.01 -29.80 22.54
C GLU A 118 -9.43 -29.23 22.66
N TYR A 119 -9.82 -28.35 21.73
CA TYR A 119 -11.17 -27.77 21.72
C TYR A 119 -12.25 -28.84 21.64
N ARG A 120 -12.10 -29.79 20.71
CA ARG A 120 -13.03 -30.93 20.57
C ARG A 120 -13.15 -31.78 21.83
N ARG A 121 -12.04 -31.99 22.56
CA ARG A 121 -12.08 -32.72 23.84
C ARG A 121 -12.85 -31.95 24.90
N ARG A 122 -12.64 -30.64 25.03
CA ARG A 122 -13.37 -29.80 25.99
C ARG A 122 -14.87 -29.79 25.73
N GLU A 123 -15.28 -29.74 24.47
CA GLU A 123 -16.70 -29.82 24.08
C GLU A 123 -17.33 -31.18 24.44
N MET A 124 -16.59 -32.28 24.31
CA MET A 124 -17.07 -33.62 24.69
C MET A 124 -17.08 -33.87 26.20
N GLU A 125 -16.14 -33.28 26.95
CA GLU A 125 -16.05 -33.38 28.41
C GLU A 125 -17.00 -32.42 29.14
N GLY A 126 -17.47 -31.36 28.45
CA GLY A 126 -18.40 -30.36 28.97
C GLY A 126 -19.88 -30.70 28.83
N THR A 127 -20.23 -31.84 28.22
CA THR A 127 -21.59 -32.43 28.13
C THR A 127 -21.74 -33.62 29.05
#